data_AF-A0AA43LUT1-F1
#
_entry.id   AF-A0AA43LUT1-F1
#
_cell.length_a   1.000
_cell.length_b   1.000
_cell.length_c   1.000
_cell.angle_alpha   90.00
_cell.angle_beta   90.00
_cell.angle_gamma   90.00
#
_symmetry.space_group_name_H-M   'P 1'
#
loop_
_entity.id
_entity.type
_entity.pdbx_description
1 polymer ?
#
loop_
_entity_poly.entity_id
_entity_poly.type
_entity_poly.pdbx_seq_one_letter_code
_entity_poly.pdbx_strand_id
1 'polypeptide(L)' 'MGLFKKKQVFCAPCSGKIIPLCEVNDPVFAGESLGPGFAIIPSKGELYAPKSGVVSNVIKLRIVKHRRVGNI' A
#
# COMPACT_ATOMS: atom_id res chain seq x y z
N MET A 1 -0.18 28.05 -23.84
CA MET A 1 0.53 27.11 -22.93
C MET A 1 -0.42 26.74 -21.80
N GLY A 2 -1.07 25.57 -21.87
CA GLY A 2 -2.22 25.25 -20.99
C GLY A 2 -1.80 24.87 -19.57
N LEU A 3 -1.97 25.81 -18.64
CA LEU A 3 -1.70 25.66 -17.22
C LEU A 3 -2.97 25.20 -16.47
N PHE A 4 -3.38 23.94 -16.67
CA PHE A 4 -4.50 23.35 -15.91
C PHE A 4 -4.01 22.11 -15.16
N LYS A 5 -3.83 22.24 -13.85
CA LYS A 5 -3.49 21.12 -12.96
C LYS A 5 -4.74 20.24 -12.81
N LYS A 6 -4.78 19.10 -13.50
CA LYS A 6 -5.91 18.14 -13.40
C LYS A 6 -5.98 17.58 -11.97
N LYS A 7 -7.13 17.75 -11.31
CA LYS A 7 -7.40 17.13 -10.01
C LYS A 7 -7.50 15.61 -10.20
N GLN A 8 -6.64 14.87 -9.52
CA GLN A 8 -6.66 13.41 -9.53
C GLN A 8 -7.51 12.92 -8.36
N VAL A 9 -8.46 12.04 -8.64
CA VAL A 9 -9.28 11.38 -7.63
C VAL A 9 -8.92 9.90 -7.63
N PHE A 10 -8.71 9.36 -6.43
CA PHE A 10 -8.43 7.95 -6.21
C PHE A 10 -9.51 7.37 -5.30
N CYS A 11 -9.97 6.16 -5.62
CA CYS A 11 -10.84 5.38 -4.75
C CYS A 11 -9.99 4.67 -3.69
N ALA A 12 -10.60 4.36 -2.54
CA ALA A 12 -9.94 3.57 -1.52
C ALA A 12 -9.68 2.15 -2.06
N PRO A 13 -8.43 1.66 -2.04
CA PRO A 13 -8.11 0.32 -2.53
C PRO A 13 -8.59 -0.80 -1.61
N CYS A 14 -8.84 -0.51 -0.33
CA CYS A 14 -9.43 -1.46 0.61
C CYS A 14 -10.27 -0.72 1.65
N SER A 15 -11.17 -1.45 2.32
CA SER A 15 -11.85 -0.95 3.51
C SER A 15 -10.88 -0.93 4.68
N GLY A 16 -10.85 0.14 5.47
CA GLY A 16 -9.91 0.24 6.58
C GLY A 16 -9.78 1.64 7.18
N LYS A 17 -8.83 1.78 8.10
CA LYS A 17 -8.46 3.05 8.74
C LYS A 17 -7.24 3.65 8.05
N ILE A 18 -7.33 4.92 7.66
CA ILE A 18 -6.18 5.67 7.14
C ILE A 18 -5.28 6.08 8.31
N ILE A 19 -3.97 5.89 8.13
CA ILE A 19 -2.92 6.34 9.06
C ILE A 19 -1.86 7.13 8.28
N PRO A 20 -1.19 8.11 8.92
CA PRO A 20 -0.05 8.79 8.31
C PRO A 20 1.11 7.81 8.10
N LEU A 21 1.96 8.09 7.11
CA LEU A 21 3.11 7.23 6.80
C LEU A 21 4.08 7.10 8.00
N CYS A 22 4.21 8.14 8.82
CA CYS A 22 5.07 8.10 10.02
C CYS A 22 4.66 7.06 11.08
N GLU A 23 3.41 6.58 11.06
CA GLU A 23 2.94 5.50 11.94
C GLU A 23 3.24 4.09 11.39
N VAL A 24 3.78 3.99 10.16
CA VAL A 24 4.15 2.72 9.54
C VAL A 24 5.50 2.25 10.09
N ASN A 25 5.57 1.01 10.56
CA ASN A 25 6.80 0.41 11.12
C ASN A 25 7.80 -0.06 10.04
N ASP A 26 7.97 0.73 8.98
CA ASP A 26 8.95 0.47 7.91
C ASP A 26 9.60 1.81 7.53
N PRO A 27 10.94 1.96 7.67
CA PRO A 27 11.62 3.23 7.51
C PRO A 27 11.51 3.81 6.09
N VAL A 28 11.36 2.96 5.05
CA VAL A 28 11.24 3.43 3.66
C VAL A 28 9.90 4.14 3.45
N PHE A 29 8.84 3.61 4.05
CA PHE A 29 7.51 4.22 3.99
C PHE A 29 7.37 5.38 4.98
N ALA A 30 7.84 5.22 6.21
CA ALA A 30 7.75 6.25 7.25
C ALA A 30 8.54 7.52 6.94
N GLY A 31 9.67 7.38 6.23
CA GLY A 31 10.46 8.50 5.74
C GLY A 31 10.00 9.09 4.42
N GLU A 32 8.82 8.71 3.90
CA GLU A 32 8.26 9.17 2.62
C GLU A 32 9.23 9.06 1.42
N SER A 33 10.20 8.15 1.48
CA SER A 33 11.30 8.09 0.50
C SER A 33 10.82 7.71 -0.91
N LEU A 34 9.67 7.03 -1.00
CA LEU A 34 9.00 6.68 -2.25
C LEU A 34 8.03 7.78 -2.73
N GLY A 35 7.87 8.84 -1.95
CA GLY A 35 6.94 9.95 -2.19
C GLY A 35 5.90 10.12 -1.08
N PRO A 36 5.19 11.27 -1.09
CA PRO A 36 4.17 11.56 -0.10
C PRO A 36 2.95 10.66 -0.28
N GLY A 37 2.29 10.33 0.82
CA GLY A 37 1.12 9.45 0.78
C GLY A 37 0.51 9.16 2.14
N PHE A 38 -0.21 8.05 2.21
CA PHE A 38 -0.84 7.55 3.43
C PHE A 38 -0.90 6.01 3.37
N ALA A 39 -1.02 5.39 4.54
CA ALA A 39 -1.24 3.95 4.64
C ALA A 39 -2.68 3.67 5.09
N ILE A 40 -3.18 2.47 4.79
CA ILE A 40 -4.50 1.99 5.22
C ILE A 40 -4.28 0.71 6.02
N ILE A 41 -4.80 0.65 7.24
CA ILE A 41 -4.94 -0.60 8.00
C ILE A 41 -6.23 -1.29 7.51
N PRO A 42 -6.13 -2.39 6.74
CA PRO A 42 -7.30 -3.02 6.15
C PRO A 42 -8.18 -3.67 7.23
N SER A 43 -9.49 -3.52 7.10
CA SER A 43 -10.48 -4.22 7.95
C SER A 43 -10.97 -5.54 7.34
N LYS A 44 -10.68 -5.77 6.06
CA LYS A 44 -11.02 -6.98 5.30
C LYS A 44 -9.83 -7.42 4.44
N GLY A 45 -9.77 -8.69 4.08
CA GLY A 45 -8.71 -9.25 3.22
C GLY A 45 -8.88 -9.00 1.72
N GLU A 46 -9.52 -7.90 1.33
CA GLU A 46 -9.88 -7.58 -0.06
C GLU A 46 -9.12 -6.32 -0.52
N LEU A 47 -8.60 -6.36 -1.75
CA LEU A 47 -7.87 -5.26 -2.36
C LEU A 47 -8.39 -5.01 -3.79
N TYR A 48 -8.69 -3.76 -4.08
CA TYR A 48 -9.27 -3.27 -5.34
C TYR A 48 -8.36 -2.22 -5.97
N ALA A 49 -8.53 -2.00 -7.27
CA ALA A 49 -7.79 -0.96 -7.99
C ALA A 49 -8.24 0.44 -7.51
N PRO A 50 -7.31 1.32 -7.10
CA PRO A 50 -7.65 2.68 -6.65
C PRO A 50 -8.02 3.62 -7.81
N LYS A 51 -7.73 3.21 -9.05
CA LYS A 51 -8.05 3.95 -10.28
C LYS A 51 -7.98 3.01 -11.49
N SER A 52 -8.64 3.38 -12.58
CA SER A 52 -8.46 2.72 -13.88
C SER A 52 -7.02 2.87 -14.39
N GLY A 53 -6.44 1.78 -14.87
CA GLY A 53 -5.07 1.70 -15.37
C GLY A 53 -4.65 0.26 -15.71
N VAL A 54 -3.39 0.09 -16.10
CA VAL A 54 -2.78 -1.22 -16.37
C VAL A 54 -1.75 -1.52 -15.29
N VAL A 55 -1.81 -2.72 -14.72
CA VAL A 55 -0.84 -3.16 -13.70
C VAL A 55 0.52 -3.37 -14.37
N SER A 56 1.53 -2.61 -13.95
CA SER A 56 2.88 -2.68 -14.50
C SER A 56 3.80 -3.63 -13.74
N ASN A 57 3.60 -3.77 -12.42
CA ASN A 57 4.44 -4.60 -11.57
C ASN A 57 3.63 -5.17 -10.40
N VAL A 58 3.91 -6.42 -10.04
CA VAL A 58 3.34 -7.11 -8.87
C VAL A 58 4.48 -7.75 -8.11
N ILE A 59 4.74 -7.27 -6.90
CA ILE A 59 5.77 -7.82 -6.02
C ILE A 59 5.15 -8.94 -5.19
N LYS A 60 5.63 -10.17 -5.33
CA LYS A 60 5.22 -11.29 -4.48
C LYS A 60 5.97 -11.23 -3.15
N LEU A 61 5.29 -10.81 -2.08
CA LEU A 61 5.85 -10.86 -0.73
C LEU A 61 6.07 -12.30 -0.30
N ARG A 62 7.32 -12.66 0.01
CA ARG A 62 7.66 -13.97 0.57
C ARG A 62 7.42 -13.93 2.08
N ILE A 63 6.20 -14.24 2.49
CA ILE A 63 5.91 -14.44 3.92
C ILE A 63 6.66 -15.70 4.36
N VAL A 64 7.74 -15.54 5.11
CA VAL A 64 8.45 -16.66 5.72
C VAL A 64 7.53 -17.25 6.79
N LYS A 65 6.76 -18.27 6.43
CA LYS A 65 6.13 -19.15 7.43
C LYS A 65 7.28 -19.84 8.16
N HIS A 66 7.61 -19.37 9.35
CA HIS A 66 8.53 -20.04 10.25
C HIS A 66 7.85 -21.35 10.70
N ARG A 67 7.88 -22.37 9.84
CA ARG A 67 7.45 -23.72 10.21
C ARG A 67 8.57 -24.28 11.07
N ARG A 68 8.45 -24.17 12.40
CA ARG A 68 9.22 -25.03 13.30
C ARG A 68 8.83 -26.46 12.95
N VAL A 69 9.69 -27.15 12.21
CA VAL A 69 9.64 -28.60 12.12
C VAL A 69 10.11 -29.07 13.49
N GLY A 70 9.15 -29.50 14.32
CA GLY A 70 9.44 -30.20 15.55
C GLY A 70 10.16 -31.49 15.20
N ASN A 71 11.35 -31.63 15.77
CA ASN A 71 12.15 -32.85 15.78
C ASN A 71 11.32 -33.98 16.39
N ILE A 72 11.17 -35.09 15.66
CA ILE A 72 10.95 -36.43 16.20
C ILE A 72 12.13 -37.27 15.76
#